data_AF-A0A5L8V4M9-F1
#
_entry.id   AF-A0A5L8V4M9-F1
#
_cell.length_a   1.000
_cell.length_b   1.000
_cell.length_c   1.000
_cell.angle_alpha   90.00
_cell.angle_beta   90.00
_cell.angle_gamma   90.00
#
_symmetry.space_group_name_H-M   'P 1'
#
loop_
_entity.id
_entity.type
_entity.pdbx_description
1 polymer ?
#
loop_
_entity_poly.entity_id
_entity_poly.type
_entity_poly.pdbx_seq_one_letter_code
_entity_poly.pdbx_strand_id
1 'polypeptide(L)'
;MKQAILKELNAFYKREFLHFKKRGLVLKYKGALKDFFKEYAITNEAEFSKHFNDFRDDVLISYGLDELNFCVDNDLLYPHHFGLSNAPLFGFDGSLWSEEEYPARFIFAYSSYVFFDFVEELIKYGEVCFDFFIDNTEAYDRALSKK
;
A
#
# COMPACT_ATOMS: atom_id res chain seq x y z
N MET A 1 0.19 -13.68 9.90
CA MET A 1 -0.94 -13.29 9.04
C MET A 1 -1.84 -14.50 8.76
N LYS A 2 -3.17 -14.34 8.79
CA LYS A 2 -4.11 -15.44 8.52
C LYS A 2 -4.04 -15.83 7.05
N GLN A 3 -3.85 -17.12 6.76
CA GLN A 3 -3.68 -17.62 5.39
C GLN A 3 -4.91 -17.38 4.49
N ALA A 4 -6.11 -17.30 5.08
CA ALA A 4 -7.34 -16.94 4.38
C ALA A 4 -7.30 -15.50 3.83
N ILE A 5 -6.92 -14.52 4.68
CA ILE A 5 -6.80 -13.11 4.29
C ILE A 5 -5.82 -12.94 3.12
N LEU A 6 -4.66 -13.60 3.20
CA LEU A 6 -3.66 -13.55 2.12
C LEU A 6 -4.20 -14.09 0.79
N LYS A 7 -5.00 -15.15 0.82
CA LYS A 7 -5.61 -15.72 -0.39
C LYS A 7 -6.65 -14.78 -0.98
N GLU A 8 -7.48 -14.18 -0.12
CA GLU A 8 -8.50 -13.20 -0.51
C GLU A 8 -7.87 -11.97 -1.17
N LEU A 9 -6.86 -11.36 -0.53
CA LEU A 9 -6.14 -10.21 -1.08
C LEU A 9 -5.50 -10.53 -2.45
N ASN A 10 -4.83 -11.68 -2.60
CA ASN A 10 -4.27 -12.05 -3.90
C ASN A 10 -5.34 -12.30 -4.97
N ALA A 11 -6.51 -12.83 -4.57
CA ALA A 11 -7.60 -13.10 -5.50
C ALA A 11 -8.28 -11.81 -5.97
N PHE A 12 -8.46 -10.84 -5.07
CA PHE A 12 -9.11 -9.56 -5.35
C PHE A 12 -8.22 -8.64 -6.18
N TYR A 13 -7.03 -8.29 -5.69
CA TYR A 13 -6.17 -7.28 -6.33
C TYR A 13 -5.42 -7.79 -7.56
N LYS A 14 -5.12 -9.09 -7.61
CA LYS A 14 -4.55 -9.85 -8.74
C LYS A 14 -3.70 -9.03 -9.75
N ARG A 15 -2.60 -8.43 -9.30
CA ARG A 15 -1.61 -7.77 -10.19
C ARG A 15 -0.34 -8.60 -10.30
N GLU A 16 0.33 -8.49 -11.44
CA GLU A 16 1.59 -9.22 -11.62
C GLU A 16 2.71 -8.73 -10.70
N PHE A 17 2.69 -7.45 -10.30
CA PHE A 17 3.70 -6.81 -9.47
C PHE A 17 3.36 -6.80 -7.97
N LEU A 18 2.10 -7.11 -7.59
CA LEU A 18 1.60 -7.03 -6.22
C LEU A 18 1.28 -8.44 -5.70
N HIS A 19 1.96 -8.89 -4.64
CA HIS A 19 1.78 -10.24 -4.09
C HIS A 19 1.66 -10.20 -2.58
N PHE A 20 0.65 -10.86 -2.02
CA PHE A 20 0.51 -11.02 -0.58
C PHE A 20 1.07 -12.38 -0.14
N LYS A 21 2.18 -12.39 0.61
CA LYS A 21 2.83 -13.60 1.09
C LYS A 21 2.77 -13.69 2.62
N LYS A 22 3.16 -14.84 3.18
CA LYS A 22 3.25 -15.03 4.65
C LYS A 22 4.06 -13.94 5.35
N ARG A 23 5.12 -13.45 4.70
CA ARG A 23 6.01 -12.40 5.21
C ARG A 23 5.39 -11.00 5.17
N GLY A 24 4.43 -10.74 4.30
CA GLY A 24 3.87 -9.39 4.08
C GLY A 24 3.47 -9.14 2.63
N LEU A 25 3.29 -7.86 2.30
CA LEU A 25 3.06 -7.41 0.93
C LEU A 25 4.40 -7.33 0.19
N VAL A 26 4.48 -7.97 -0.97
CA VAL A 26 5.68 -7.99 -1.81
C VAL A 26 5.37 -7.26 -3.11
N LEU A 27 6.11 -6.16 -3.34
CA LEU A 27 6.15 -5.49 -4.63
C LEU A 27 7.28 -6.06 -5.47
N LYS A 28 7.03 -6.27 -6.76
CA LYS A 28 8.02 -6.75 -7.73
C LYS A 28 8.19 -5.75 -8.85
N TYR A 29 9.43 -5.42 -9.17
CA TYR A 29 9.77 -4.45 -10.20
C TYR A 29 9.61 -5.02 -11.62
N LYS A 30 8.36 -5.17 -12.05
CA LYS A 30 7.99 -5.71 -13.36
C LYS A 30 6.61 -5.24 -13.80
N GLY A 31 6.29 -5.46 -15.07
CA GLY A 31 4.98 -5.15 -15.61
C GLY A 31 4.64 -3.67 -15.54
N ALA A 32 3.37 -3.38 -15.34
CA ALA A 32 2.86 -2.01 -15.24
C ALA A 32 3.58 -1.14 -14.20
N LEU A 33 4.01 -1.69 -13.06
CA LEU A 33 4.79 -0.94 -12.06
C LEU A 33 6.14 -0.47 -12.63
N LYS A 34 6.83 -1.36 -13.36
CA LYS A 34 8.11 -1.04 -13.98
C LYS A 34 7.96 -0.05 -15.13
N ASP A 35 6.90 -0.19 -15.91
CA ASP A 35 6.63 0.71 -17.03
C ASP A 35 6.29 2.11 -16.53
N PHE A 36 5.47 2.21 -15.47
CA PHE A 36 5.16 3.46 -14.79
C PHE A 36 6.41 4.16 -14.23
N PHE A 37 7.29 3.42 -13.55
CA PHE A 37 8.53 4.00 -13.02
C PHE A 37 9.41 4.60 -14.12
N LYS A 38 9.44 3.97 -15.30
CA LYS A 38 10.19 4.50 -16.45
C LYS A 38 9.53 5.74 -17.05
N GLU A 39 8.21 5.71 -17.20
CA GLU A 39 7.45 6.83 -17.77
C GLU A 39 7.63 8.11 -16.96
N TYR A 40 7.57 8.01 -15.64
CA TYR A 40 7.68 9.14 -14.71
C TYR A 40 9.10 9.34 -14.14
N ALA A 41 10.09 8.58 -14.65
CA ALA A 41 11.48 8.61 -14.19
C ALA A 41 11.64 8.48 -12.65
N ILE A 42 10.87 7.57 -12.05
CA ILE A 42 10.83 7.34 -10.60
C ILE A 42 12.07 6.55 -10.17
N THR A 43 12.80 7.13 -9.23
CA THR A 43 14.06 6.62 -8.67
C THR A 43 14.08 6.54 -7.16
N ASN A 44 13.14 7.21 -6.47
CA ASN A 44 13.03 7.25 -5.01
C ASN A 44 11.57 7.34 -4.55
N GLU A 45 11.36 7.21 -3.24
CA GLU A 45 10.05 7.26 -2.57
C GLU A 45 9.30 8.58 -2.78
N ALA A 46 10.01 9.71 -2.80
CA ALA A 46 9.39 11.02 -2.95
C ALA A 46 8.78 11.20 -4.35
N GLU A 47 9.49 10.76 -5.38
CA GLU A 47 8.99 10.74 -6.77
C GLU A 47 7.80 9.79 -6.91
N PHE A 48 7.89 8.59 -6.33
CA PHE A 48 6.76 7.66 -6.34
C PHE A 48 5.53 8.25 -5.64
N SER A 49 5.70 8.88 -4.48
CA SER A 49 4.61 9.51 -3.75
C SER A 49 3.96 10.64 -4.53
N LYS A 50 4.74 11.46 -5.22
CA LYS A 50 4.23 12.57 -6.04
C LYS A 50 3.34 12.08 -7.18
N HIS A 51 3.70 10.94 -7.77
CA HIS A 51 3.00 10.35 -8.91
C HIS A 51 2.02 9.24 -8.51
N PHE A 52 1.78 9.03 -7.20
CA PHE A 52 0.97 7.90 -6.76
C PHE A 52 -0.48 7.97 -7.23
N ASN A 53 -1.08 9.16 -7.33
CA ASN A 53 -2.44 9.31 -7.84
C ASN A 53 -2.53 8.92 -9.33
N ASP A 54 -1.53 9.30 -10.13
CA ASP A 54 -1.44 8.88 -11.54
C ASP A 54 -1.29 7.35 -11.61
N PHE A 55 -0.43 6.78 -10.77
CA PHE A 55 -0.26 5.32 -10.66
C PHE A 55 -1.56 4.62 -10.29
N ARG A 56 -2.29 5.18 -9.33
CA ARG A 56 -3.57 4.66 -8.87
C ARG A 56 -4.56 4.65 -10.02
N ASP A 57 -4.73 5.77 -10.70
CA ASP A 57 -5.73 5.95 -11.73
C ASP A 57 -5.42 5.11 -12.99
N ASP A 58 -4.14 5.02 -13.39
CA ASP A 58 -3.72 4.32 -14.60
C ASP A 58 -3.52 2.81 -14.40
N VAL A 59 -3.08 2.39 -13.21
CA VAL A 59 -2.62 1.01 -12.95
C VAL A 59 -3.50 0.27 -11.95
N LEU A 60 -4.04 0.96 -10.94
CA LEU A 60 -4.73 0.31 -9.82
C LEU A 60 -6.25 0.31 -9.95
N ILE A 61 -6.86 1.37 -10.46
CA ILE A 61 -8.32 1.45 -10.62
C ILE A 61 -8.77 0.53 -11.76
N SER A 62 -9.46 -0.54 -11.40
CA SER A 62 -10.27 -1.33 -12.33
C SER A 62 -11.74 -1.08 -12.03
N TYR A 63 -12.57 -0.86 -13.04
CA TYR A 63 -14.02 -0.66 -12.87
C TYR A 63 -14.41 0.52 -11.96
N GLY A 64 -13.54 1.52 -11.79
CA GLY A 64 -13.85 2.76 -11.09
C GLY A 64 -13.83 2.68 -9.55
N LEU A 65 -13.23 1.64 -8.97
CA LEU A 65 -13.05 1.52 -7.52
C LEU A 65 -11.62 1.90 -7.12
N ASP A 66 -11.50 2.76 -6.12
CA ASP A 66 -10.23 3.02 -5.42
C ASP A 66 -10.01 1.89 -4.42
N GLU A 67 -9.06 1.01 -4.73
CA GLU A 67 -8.84 -0.22 -3.97
C GLU A 67 -7.65 -0.11 -3.01
N LEU A 68 -6.76 0.86 -3.20
CA LEU A 68 -5.43 0.88 -2.56
C LEU A 68 -4.93 2.30 -2.32
N ASN A 69 -4.66 2.63 -1.06
CA ASN A 69 -4.04 3.90 -0.65
C ASN A 69 -2.56 3.72 -0.35
N PHE A 70 -1.79 4.77 -0.59
CA PHE A 70 -0.39 4.85 -0.21
C PHE A 70 -0.14 6.13 0.57
N CYS A 71 0.74 6.02 1.56
CA CYS A 71 1.29 7.16 2.28
C CYS A 71 2.79 6.93 2.45
N VAL A 72 3.61 7.82 1.92
CA VAL A 72 5.08 7.71 1.99
C VAL A 72 5.61 7.97 3.40
N ASP A 73 4.97 8.88 4.13
CA ASP A 73 5.34 9.29 5.48
C ASP A 73 4.08 9.24 6.36
N ASN A 74 3.98 8.20 7.20
CA ASN A 74 2.77 8.04 7.99
C ASN A 74 2.55 9.09 9.08
N ASP A 75 3.53 9.94 9.40
CA ASP A 75 3.34 11.09 10.27
C ASP A 75 2.31 12.07 9.68
N LEU A 76 2.20 12.10 8.35
CA LEU A 76 1.19 12.89 7.63
C LEU A 76 -0.26 12.43 7.87
N LEU A 77 -0.45 11.25 8.47
CA LEU A 77 -1.77 10.72 8.78
C LEU A 77 -2.30 11.19 10.15
N TYR A 78 -1.48 11.87 10.96
CA TYR A 78 -1.90 12.42 12.24
C TYR A 78 -2.84 13.64 12.04
N PRO A 79 -3.96 13.76 12.79
CA PRO A 79 -4.39 12.95 13.93
C PRO A 79 -5.37 11.81 13.61
N HIS A 80 -5.63 11.52 12.34
CA HIS A 80 -6.80 10.75 11.92
C HIS A 80 -6.78 9.28 12.35
N HIS A 81 -5.89 8.47 11.76
CA HIS A 81 -5.89 7.00 11.98
C HIS A 81 -4.51 6.41 12.27
N PHE A 82 -3.45 7.03 11.76
CA PHE A 82 -2.07 6.59 11.85
C PHE A 82 -1.18 7.84 12.03
N GLY A 83 0.09 7.70 12.41
CA GLY A 83 0.93 8.87 12.75
C GLY A 83 1.87 8.58 13.90
N LEU A 84 2.62 7.48 13.77
CA LEU A 84 3.56 7.03 14.80
C LEU A 84 5.00 6.92 14.28
N SER A 85 5.20 6.95 12.95
CA SER A 85 6.52 6.92 12.33
C SER A 85 6.54 7.57 10.95
N ASN A 86 7.70 7.63 10.32
CA ASN A 86 7.89 8.05 8.93
C ASN A 86 7.98 6.85 7.97
N ALA A 87 7.36 5.73 8.32
CA ALA A 87 7.38 4.52 7.49
C ALA A 87 6.35 4.60 6.35
N PRO A 88 6.73 4.23 5.11
CA PRO A 88 5.78 4.08 4.01
C PRO A 88 4.73 3.00 4.29
N LEU A 89 3.47 3.30 3.98
CA LEU A 89 2.31 2.45 4.21
C LEU A 89 1.51 2.23 2.93
N PHE A 90 1.06 0.99 2.75
CA PHE A 90 -0.05 0.67 1.85
C PHE A 90 -1.28 0.27 2.65
N GLY A 91 -2.40 0.92 2.38
CA GLY A 91 -3.72 0.61 2.93
C GLY A 91 -4.59 -0.07 1.87
N PHE A 92 -5.39 -1.03 2.30
CA PHE A 92 -6.29 -1.82 1.45
C PHE A 92 -7.67 -1.88 2.08
N ASP A 93 -8.71 -1.81 1.24
CA ASP A 93 -10.12 -1.90 1.63
C ASP A 93 -10.50 -0.86 2.70
N GLY A 94 -10.72 0.39 2.28
CA GLY A 94 -10.95 1.55 3.13
C GLY A 94 -9.91 2.64 2.88
N SER A 95 -9.83 3.64 3.75
CA SER A 95 -9.03 4.85 3.59
C SER A 95 -7.98 4.99 4.67
N LEU A 96 -6.80 5.49 4.31
CA LEU A 96 -5.78 5.90 5.27
C LEU A 96 -6.03 7.32 5.82
N TRP A 97 -6.78 8.14 5.10
CA TRP A 97 -6.74 9.60 5.25
C TRP A 97 -7.96 10.21 5.94
N SER A 98 -9.11 9.52 5.98
CA SER A 98 -10.37 10.13 6.42
C SER A 98 -11.06 9.35 7.53
N GLU A 99 -11.46 10.04 8.59
CA GLU A 99 -12.34 9.54 9.66
C GLU A 99 -13.80 9.34 9.22
N GLU A 100 -14.23 10.04 8.16
CA GLU A 100 -15.59 9.93 7.60
C GLU A 100 -15.73 8.72 6.66
N GLU A 101 -14.60 8.19 6.19
CA GLU A 101 -14.51 6.95 5.41
C GLU A 101 -14.21 5.76 6.33
N TYR A 102 -14.43 4.54 5.81
CA TYR A 102 -14.06 3.34 6.55
C TYR A 102 -12.53 3.29 6.68
N PRO A 103 -11.96 3.07 7.87
CA PRO A 103 -10.51 3.01 8.03
C PRO A 103 -9.94 1.85 7.22
N ALA A 104 -8.78 1.99 6.59
CA ALA A 104 -8.17 0.90 5.83
C ALA A 104 -8.12 -0.39 6.65
N ARG A 105 -8.78 -1.43 6.14
CA ARG A 105 -8.98 -2.71 6.83
C ARG A 105 -7.66 -3.46 7.00
N PHE A 106 -6.80 -3.40 6.00
CA PHE A 106 -5.50 -4.05 6.02
C PHE A 106 -4.40 -3.06 5.67
N ILE A 107 -3.35 -3.01 6.49
CA ILE A 107 -2.24 -2.09 6.28
C ILE A 107 -0.92 -2.84 6.31
N PHE A 108 -0.04 -2.48 5.38
CA PHE A 108 1.30 -3.03 5.25
C PHE A 108 2.31 -1.89 5.31
N ALA A 109 3.24 -1.95 6.26
CA ALA A 109 4.29 -0.95 6.45
C ALA A 109 5.66 -1.50 6.05
N TYR A 110 6.50 -0.63 5.49
CA TYR A 110 7.88 -0.97 5.19
C TYR A 110 8.75 -0.79 6.45
N SER A 111 9.07 -1.88 7.16
CA SER A 111 9.78 -1.79 8.44
C SER A 111 11.25 -1.36 8.34
N SER A 112 11.85 -1.48 7.16
CA SER A 112 13.27 -1.15 6.94
C SER A 112 13.51 0.32 6.51
N TYR A 113 12.47 1.14 6.57
CA TYR A 113 12.46 2.55 6.15
C TYR A 113 13.53 3.43 6.83
N VAL A 114 13.98 3.06 8.04
CA VAL A 114 15.03 3.79 8.76
C VAL A 114 16.37 3.72 8.02
N PHE A 115 16.58 2.69 7.22
CA PHE A 115 17.86 2.38 6.59
C PHE A 115 17.84 2.48 5.07
N PHE A 116 16.69 2.26 4.44
CA PHE A 116 16.58 2.12 2.99
C PHE A 116 15.34 2.79 2.45
N ASP A 117 15.48 3.38 1.27
CA ASP A 117 14.37 3.80 0.41
C ASP A 117 13.82 2.57 -0.32
N PHE A 118 12.53 2.27 -0.18
CA PHE A 118 11.94 1.05 -0.73
C PHE A 118 11.94 1.06 -2.27
N VAL A 119 11.87 2.22 -2.90
CA VAL A 119 11.90 2.37 -4.36
C VAL A 119 13.29 2.04 -4.88
N GLU A 120 14.34 2.56 -4.24
CA GLU A 120 15.72 2.22 -4.56
C GLU A 120 15.97 0.72 -4.41
N GLU A 121 15.53 0.12 -3.29
CA GLU A 121 15.68 -1.32 -3.03
C GLU A 121 14.89 -2.16 -4.04
N LEU A 122 13.67 -1.73 -4.37
CA LEU A 122 12.81 -2.39 -5.36
C LEU A 122 13.46 -2.38 -6.75
N ILE A 123 14.04 -1.26 -7.17
CA ILE A 123 14.74 -1.13 -8.47
C ILE A 123 16.00 -2.01 -8.47
N LYS A 124 16.78 -1.96 -7.38
CA LYS A 124 18.08 -2.64 -7.27
C LYS A 124 17.96 -4.16 -7.19
N TYR A 125 17.04 -4.67 -6.37
CA TYR A 125 16.89 -6.10 -6.11
C TYR A 125 15.72 -6.74 -6.85
N GLY A 126 14.86 -5.95 -7.49
CA GLY A 126 13.72 -6.41 -8.27
C GLY A 126 12.49 -6.78 -7.42
N GLU A 127 12.59 -6.81 -6.10
CA GLU A 127 11.46 -6.93 -5.18
C GLU A 127 11.75 -6.28 -3.82
N VAL A 128 10.69 -5.81 -3.16
CA VAL A 128 10.71 -5.31 -1.78
C VAL A 128 9.53 -5.85 -1.00
N CYS A 129 9.66 -5.98 0.32
CA CYS A 129 8.61 -6.52 1.19
C CYS A 129 8.23 -5.52 2.29
N PHE A 130 6.94 -5.18 2.35
CA PHE A 130 6.28 -4.49 3.44
C PHE A 130 5.83 -5.56 4.44
N ASP A 131 6.68 -5.85 5.41
CA ASP A 131 6.60 -7.01 6.29
C ASP A 131 5.92 -6.77 7.63
N PHE A 132 5.62 -5.51 7.96
CA PHE A 132 4.81 -5.18 9.11
C PHE A 132 3.35 -5.06 8.69
N PHE A 133 2.45 -5.78 9.38
CA PHE A 133 1.05 -5.90 9.00
C PHE A 133 0.12 -5.54 10.16
N ILE A 134 -0.89 -4.72 9.86
CA ILE A 134 -1.94 -4.31 10.78
C ILE A 134 -3.29 -4.81 10.24
N ASP A 135 -4.03 -5.53 11.08
CA ASP A 135 -5.39 -6.03 10.80
C ASP A 135 -6.39 -5.16 11.55
N ASN A 136 -7.08 -4.28 10.84
CA ASN A 136 -8.10 -3.37 11.37
C ASN A 136 -9.52 -3.86 11.12
N THR A 137 -9.73 -5.16 10.84
CA THR A 137 -11.06 -5.71 10.52
C THR A 137 -12.12 -5.30 11.53
N GLU A 138 -11.82 -5.34 12.84
CA GLU A 138 -12.80 -4.91 13.86
C GLU A 138 -13.17 -3.43 13.78
N ALA A 139 -12.20 -2.55 13.48
CA ALA A 139 -12.45 -1.13 13.35
C ALA A 139 -13.25 -0.83 12.07
N TYR A 140 -12.92 -1.50 10.97
CA TYR A 140 -13.62 -1.43 9.70
C TYR A 140 -15.08 -1.91 9.82
N ASP A 141 -15.32 -3.09 10.40
CA ASP A 141 -16.66 -3.65 10.60
C ASP A 141 -17.53 -2.78 11.53
N ARG A 142 -16.92 -2.17 12.57
CA ARG A 142 -17.60 -1.18 13.42
C ARG A 142 -17.98 0.09 12.67
N ALA A 143 -17.17 0.52 11.71
CA ALA A 143 -17.49 1.69 10.89
C ALA A 143 -18.60 1.37 9.87
N LEU A 144 -18.58 0.18 9.27
CA LEU A 144 -19.64 -0.32 8.37
C LEU A 144 -21.02 -0.38 9.05
N SER A 145 -21.08 -0.86 10.29
CA SER A 145 -22.34 -1.02 11.04
C SER A 145 -22.97 0.29 11.53
N LYS A 146 -22.28 1.43 11.41
CA LYS A 146 -22.79 2.75 11.82
C LYS A 146 -23.48 3.52 10.69
N LYS A 147 -23.43 3.04 9.45
CA LYS A 147 -24.11 3.60 8.27
C LYS A 147 -25.40 2.84 7.98
#